data_AF-A0A841BMR5-F1
#
_entry.id   AF-A0A841BMR5-F1
#
_cell.length_a   1.000
_cell.length_b   1.000
_cell.length_c   1.000
_cell.angle_alpha   90.00
_cell.angle_beta   90.00
_cell.angle_gamma   90.00
#
_symmetry.space_group_name_H-M   'P 1'
#
loop_
_entity.id
_entity.type
_entity.pdbx_description
1 polymer ?
#
loop_
_entity_poly.entity_id
_entity_poly.type
_entity_poly.pdbx_seq_one_letter_code
_entity_poly.pdbx_strand_id
1 'polypeptide(L)'
;MSEGYVPPIRLGPDVARAWSLGPTGDAIWDEFPEVRPAMKQLICEGIEYSINANKALAPVEPYAFLVHCLGPYLDSHTGGPSYWGALARMLWRCLRYEGPANESERYNMQVYVLDRFDPGVLRENLRKVDPAVADYVDYIFPEWWTAE
;
A
#
# COMPACT_ATOMS: atom_id res chain seq x y z
N MET A 1 15.13 28.47 33.95
CA MET A 1 14.47 27.29 33.36
C MET A 1 15.23 26.97 32.08
N SER A 2 16.06 25.93 32.08
CA SER A 2 16.84 25.55 30.90
C SER A 2 15.97 24.68 29.98
N GLU A 3 15.75 25.14 28.76
CA GLU A 3 15.11 24.37 27.70
C GLU A 3 15.93 23.10 27.44
N GLY A 4 15.32 21.95 27.71
CA GLY A 4 15.92 20.64 27.47
C GLY A 4 16.04 20.40 25.96
N TYR A 5 17.24 20.56 25.43
CA TYR A 5 17.58 20.11 24.08
C TYR A 5 17.34 18.59 24.01
N VAL A 6 16.32 18.17 23.27
CA VAL A 6 16.12 16.77 22.89
C VAL A 6 16.86 16.57 21.56
N PRO A 7 17.99 15.84 21.52
CA PRO A 7 18.67 15.58 20.27
C PRO A 7 17.75 14.76 19.34
N PRO A 8 17.77 15.00 18.02
CA PRO A 8 17.03 14.19 17.08
C PRO A 8 17.54 12.74 17.19
N ILE A 9 16.62 11.80 17.40
CA ILE A 9 16.92 10.38 17.44
C ILE A 9 17.50 9.98 16.08
N ARG A 10 18.82 9.74 16.02
CA ARG A 10 19.45 9.12 14.86
C ARG A 10 19.26 7.61 14.97
N LEU A 11 18.26 7.10 14.26
CA LEU A 11 18.10 5.67 14.06
C LEU A 11 19.25 5.18 13.17
N GLY A 12 20.01 4.19 13.64
CA GLY A 12 21.06 3.54 12.84
C GLY A 12 20.47 2.77 11.66
N PRO A 13 21.30 2.38 10.68
CA PRO A 13 20.85 1.70 9.45
C PRO A 13 20.14 0.36 9.70
N ASP A 14 20.30 -0.23 10.89
CA ASP A 14 19.75 -1.54 11.27
C ASP A 14 18.54 -1.45 12.21
N VAL A 15 17.98 -0.27 12.46
CA VAL A 15 16.76 -0.16 13.27
C VAL A 15 15.57 -0.56 12.41
N ALA A 16 15.13 -1.81 12.56
CA ALA A 16 13.80 -2.23 12.14
C ALA A 16 12.78 -1.19 12.61
N ARG A 17 11.95 -0.73 11.68
CA ARG A 17 10.98 0.35 11.89
C ARG A 17 10.18 0.12 13.18
N ALA A 18 10.36 0.96 14.19
CA ALA A 18 9.72 0.80 15.51
C ALA A 18 8.21 1.10 15.54
N TRP A 19 7.62 1.35 14.38
CA TRP A 19 6.24 1.77 14.18
C TRP A 19 5.64 1.00 13.01
N SER A 20 4.36 0.64 13.07
CA SER A 20 3.62 -0.02 11.98
C SER A 20 2.49 0.90 11.49
N LEU A 21 2.21 0.87 10.18
CA LEU A 21 1.11 1.55 9.50
C LEU A 21 0.02 0.53 9.10
N GLY A 22 0.11 -0.70 9.62
CA GLY A 22 -0.68 -1.83 9.19
C GLY A 22 -0.12 -2.49 7.92
N PRO A 23 -0.66 -3.65 7.52
CA PRO A 23 -0.10 -4.48 6.44
C PRO A 23 0.07 -3.73 5.11
N THR A 24 -1.00 -3.07 4.64
CA THR A 24 -0.95 -2.29 3.40
C THR A 24 -0.04 -1.07 3.52
N GLY A 25 -0.11 -0.32 4.62
CA GLY A 25 0.75 0.84 4.83
C GLY A 25 2.23 0.46 4.88
N ASP A 26 2.57 -0.65 5.52
CA ASP A 26 3.94 -1.15 5.62
C ASP A 26 4.45 -1.68 4.27
N ALA A 27 3.62 -2.42 3.54
CA ALA A 27 3.95 -2.88 2.19
C ALA A 27 4.23 -1.69 1.26
N ILE A 28 3.38 -0.67 1.26
CA ILE A 28 3.55 0.52 0.42
C ILE A 28 4.82 1.28 0.83
N TRP A 29 5.05 1.47 2.14
CA TRP A 29 6.22 2.16 2.64
C TRP A 29 7.53 1.49 2.22
N ASP A 30 7.59 0.17 2.29
CA ASP A 30 8.80 -0.60 2.00
C ASP A 30 9.07 -0.68 0.50
N GLU A 31 8.03 -0.91 -0.31
CA GLU A 31 8.16 -1.20 -1.74
C GLU A 31 8.19 0.04 -2.64
N PHE A 32 7.69 1.20 -2.15
CA PHE A 32 7.54 2.42 -2.93
C PHE A 32 8.12 3.63 -2.17
N PRO A 33 9.45 3.78 -2.11
CA PRO A 33 10.07 4.92 -1.45
C PRO A 33 9.60 6.28 -2.01
N GLU A 34 9.21 6.33 -3.28
CA GLU A 34 8.72 7.51 -3.99
C GLU A 34 7.38 8.03 -3.44
N VAL A 35 6.55 7.16 -2.86
CA VAL A 35 5.24 7.57 -2.31
C VAL A 35 5.30 7.94 -0.83
N ARG A 36 6.43 7.73 -0.16
CA ARG A 36 6.63 8.08 1.26
C ARG A 36 6.31 9.55 1.58
N PRO A 37 6.63 10.55 0.72
CA PRO A 37 6.22 11.93 0.96
C PRO A 37 4.69 12.08 1.00
N ALA A 38 3.96 11.43 0.10
CA ALA A 38 2.49 11.43 0.09
C ALA A 38 1.92 10.71 1.31
N MET A 39 2.50 9.58 1.70
CA MET A 39 2.11 8.87 2.93
C MET A 39 2.32 9.73 4.18
N LYS A 40 3.46 10.42 4.27
CA LYS A 40 3.75 11.32 5.39
C LYS A 40 2.69 12.43 5.45
N GLN A 41 2.37 13.04 4.31
CA GLN A 41 1.34 14.08 4.26
C GLN A 41 -0.02 13.55 4.74
N LEU A 42 -0.46 12.40 4.24
CA LEU A 42 -1.71 11.76 4.66
C LEU A 42 -1.77 11.51 6.18
N ILE A 43 -0.67 11.01 6.76
CA ILE A 43 -0.56 10.77 8.21
C ILE A 43 -0.61 12.09 8.99
N CYS A 44 0.14 13.11 8.54
CA CYS A 44 0.14 14.43 9.17
C CYS A 44 -1.27 15.06 9.16
N GLU A 45 -1.96 15.01 8.03
CA GLU A 45 -3.32 15.54 7.89
C GLU A 45 -4.31 14.83 8.84
N GLY A 46 -4.21 13.50 8.97
CA GLY A 46 -5.02 12.73 9.92
C GLY A 46 -4.76 13.08 11.39
N ILE A 47 -3.50 13.33 11.74
CA ILE A 47 -3.10 13.79 13.08
C ILE A 47 -3.64 15.19 13.35
N GLU A 48 -3.42 16.13 12.44
CA GLU A 48 -3.90 17.51 12.56
C GLU A 48 -5.42 17.56 12.67
N TYR A 49 -6.14 16.79 11.85
CA TYR A 49 -7.59 16.66 11.95
C TYR A 49 -8.04 16.15 13.32
N SER A 50 -7.39 15.12 13.86
CA SER A 50 -7.73 14.55 15.17
C SER A 50 -7.50 15.54 16.31
N ILE A 51 -6.38 16.29 16.27
CA ILE A 51 -6.08 17.36 17.21
C ILE A 51 -7.15 18.46 17.14
N ASN A 52 -7.44 18.97 15.94
CA ASN A 52 -8.39 20.06 15.73
C ASN A 52 -9.82 19.66 16.14
N ALA A 53 -10.19 18.40 15.94
CA ALA A 53 -11.49 17.87 16.33
C ALA A 53 -11.55 17.41 17.80
N ASN A 54 -10.45 17.49 18.55
CA ASN A 54 -10.30 16.94 19.90
C ASN A 54 -10.76 15.47 20.01
N LYS A 55 -10.30 14.64 19.06
CA LYS A 55 -10.62 13.21 18.97
C LYS A 55 -9.37 12.37 19.17
N ALA A 56 -9.58 11.11 19.58
CA ALA A 56 -8.51 10.12 19.55
C ALA A 56 -8.00 9.93 18.11
N LEU A 57 -6.70 9.73 17.97
CA LEU A 57 -6.09 9.42 16.68
C LEU A 57 -6.59 8.05 16.21
N ALA A 58 -7.21 8.03 15.04
CA ALA A 58 -7.55 6.80 14.34
C ALA A 58 -6.38 6.35 13.45
N PRO A 59 -6.18 5.04 13.26
CA PRO A 59 -5.29 4.52 12.22
C PRO A 59 -5.72 5.03 10.85
N VAL A 60 -4.75 5.22 9.96
CA VAL A 60 -5.04 5.49 8.54
C VAL A 60 -5.56 4.19 7.93
N GLU A 61 -6.75 4.24 7.33
CA GLU A 61 -7.37 3.10 6.67
C GLU A 61 -6.50 2.60 5.50
N PRO A 62 -6.37 1.27 5.28
CA PRO A 62 -5.63 0.71 4.15
C PRO A 62 -6.04 1.33 2.80
N TYR A 63 -7.33 1.57 2.63
CA TYR A 63 -7.90 2.23 1.46
C TYR A 63 -7.27 3.61 1.18
N ALA A 64 -7.05 4.41 2.23
CA ALA A 64 -6.51 5.75 2.08
C ALA A 64 -5.07 5.71 1.55
N PHE A 65 -4.25 4.75 1.98
CA PHE A 65 -2.91 4.56 1.42
C PHE A 65 -2.95 4.19 -0.06
N LEU A 66 -3.85 3.28 -0.46
CA LEU A 66 -3.98 2.86 -1.84
C LEU A 66 -4.41 4.01 -2.75
N VAL A 67 -5.40 4.80 -2.32
CA VAL A 67 -5.96 5.86 -3.18
C VAL A 67 -5.15 7.14 -3.16
N HIS A 68 -4.63 7.56 -2.01
CA HIS A 68 -3.98 8.86 -1.91
C HIS A 68 -2.46 8.79 -2.06
N CYS A 69 -1.85 7.60 -1.89
CA CYS A 69 -0.40 7.45 -2.03
C CYS A 69 -0.05 6.65 -3.28
N LEU A 70 -0.55 5.42 -3.38
CA LEU A 70 -0.14 4.53 -4.47
C LEU A 70 -0.84 4.86 -5.80
N GLY A 71 -2.14 5.16 -5.78
CA GLY A 71 -2.93 5.45 -6.97
C GLY A 71 -2.31 6.53 -7.87
N PRO A 72 -1.99 7.73 -7.35
CA PRO A 72 -1.39 8.80 -8.15
C PRO A 72 0.00 8.43 -8.69
N TYR A 73 0.78 7.66 -7.93
CA TYR A 73 2.06 7.14 -8.40
C TYR A 73 1.86 6.17 -9.56
N LEU A 74 0.89 5.28 -9.45
CA LEU A 74 0.55 4.36 -10.51
C LEU A 74 0.06 5.11 -11.77
N ASP A 75 -0.85 6.07 -11.62
CA ASP A 75 -1.40 6.85 -12.73
C ASP A 75 -0.32 7.64 -13.49
N SER A 76 0.76 8.04 -12.80
CA SER A 76 1.89 8.77 -13.39
C SER A 76 2.95 7.89 -14.06
N HIS A 77 2.93 6.57 -13.87
CA HIS A 77 3.95 5.63 -14.38
C HIS A 77 3.38 4.56 -15.33
N THR A 78 2.25 4.88 -15.97
CA THR A 78 1.45 3.94 -16.76
C THR A 78 2.25 3.12 -17.79
N GLY A 79 2.04 1.80 -17.78
CA GLY A 79 2.32 0.90 -18.89
C GLY A 79 3.75 0.34 -19.01
N GLY A 80 4.66 0.66 -18.10
CA GLY A 80 6.04 0.16 -18.12
C GLY A 80 6.26 -1.16 -17.35
N PRO A 81 7.31 -1.94 -17.65
CA PRO A 81 7.65 -3.15 -16.88
C PRO A 81 7.94 -2.87 -15.39
N SER A 82 8.51 -1.71 -15.07
CA SER A 82 8.77 -1.28 -13.68
C SER A 82 7.48 -1.08 -12.89
N TYR A 83 6.47 -0.49 -13.52
CA TYR A 83 5.13 -0.30 -12.96
C TYR A 83 4.47 -1.63 -12.61
N TRP A 84 4.42 -2.55 -13.58
CA TRP A 84 3.79 -3.86 -13.39
C TRP A 84 4.55 -4.72 -12.38
N GLY A 85 5.87 -4.60 -12.30
CA GLY A 85 6.68 -5.26 -11.26
C GLY A 85 6.42 -4.71 -9.86
N ALA A 86 6.18 -3.42 -9.73
CA ALA A 86 5.82 -2.83 -8.44
C ALA A 86 4.42 -3.27 -7.99
N LEU A 87 3.47 -3.30 -8.93
CA LEU A 87 2.12 -3.82 -8.71
C LEU A 87 2.15 -5.30 -8.27
N ALA A 88 2.95 -6.13 -8.94
CA ALA A 88 3.13 -7.54 -8.62
C ALA A 88 3.66 -7.74 -7.19
N ARG A 89 4.68 -6.97 -6.77
CA ARG A 89 5.23 -7.04 -5.40
C ARG A 89 4.21 -6.65 -4.34
N MET A 90 3.43 -5.60 -4.58
CA MET A 90 2.37 -5.19 -3.66
C MET A 90 1.29 -6.29 -3.53
N LEU A 91 0.79 -6.81 -4.65
CA LEU A 91 -0.19 -7.90 -4.64
C LEU A 91 0.33 -9.09 -3.84
N TRP A 92 1.60 -9.46 -4.02
CA TRP A 92 2.21 -10.51 -3.24
C TRP A 92 2.17 -10.24 -1.74
N ARG A 93 2.56 -9.02 -1.33
CA ARG A 93 2.72 -8.66 0.08
C ARG A 93 1.38 -8.52 0.79
N CYS A 94 0.38 -7.94 0.13
CA CYS A 94 -0.93 -7.72 0.71
C CYS A 94 -1.79 -8.99 0.70
N LEU A 95 -1.77 -9.79 -0.36
CA LEU A 95 -2.63 -10.98 -0.47
C LEU A 95 -2.11 -12.19 0.33
N ARG A 96 -0.80 -12.26 0.62
CA ARG A 96 -0.21 -13.29 1.49
C ARG A 96 -0.27 -12.96 2.98
N TYR A 97 -0.85 -11.83 3.37
CA TYR A 97 -0.91 -11.48 4.78
C TYR A 97 -1.83 -12.46 5.52
N GLU A 98 -1.28 -13.33 6.38
CA GLU A 98 -2.03 -14.36 7.12
C GLU A 98 -2.61 -13.87 8.46
N GLY A 99 -2.61 -12.56 8.73
CA GLY A 99 -3.11 -12.00 9.99
C GLY A 99 -4.63 -11.72 10.01
N PRO A 100 -5.18 -11.25 11.15
CA PRO A 100 -6.62 -10.99 11.31
C PRO A 100 -7.20 -9.99 10.30
N ALA A 101 -6.36 -9.14 9.70
CA ALA A 101 -6.75 -8.16 8.69
C ALA A 101 -6.91 -8.75 7.27
N ASN A 102 -6.60 -10.03 7.05
CA ASN A 102 -6.53 -10.65 5.72
C ASN A 102 -7.79 -10.43 4.86
N GLU A 103 -9.00 -10.55 5.43
CA GLU A 103 -10.24 -10.30 4.68
C GLU A 103 -10.39 -8.84 4.24
N SER A 104 -10.06 -7.88 5.12
CA SER A 104 -10.10 -6.46 4.80
C SER A 104 -9.04 -6.09 3.76
N GLU A 105 -7.84 -6.65 3.87
CA GLU A 105 -6.77 -6.41 2.89
C GLU A 105 -7.13 -7.00 1.52
N ARG A 106 -7.70 -8.22 1.48
CA ARG A 106 -8.21 -8.82 0.23
C ARG A 106 -9.31 -7.99 -0.41
N TYR A 107 -10.28 -7.51 0.39
CA TYR A 107 -11.33 -6.63 -0.09
C TYR A 107 -10.75 -5.33 -0.68
N ASN A 108 -9.83 -4.69 0.02
CA ASN A 108 -9.20 -3.47 -0.46
C ASN A 108 -8.36 -3.70 -1.73
N MET A 109 -7.65 -4.83 -1.83
CA MET A 109 -6.93 -5.19 -3.06
C MET A 109 -7.90 -5.41 -4.22
N GLN A 110 -9.00 -6.13 -3.99
CA GLN A 110 -10.00 -6.38 -5.02
C GLN A 110 -10.63 -5.08 -5.54
N VAL A 111 -11.21 -4.28 -4.65
CA VAL A 111 -12.00 -3.09 -5.04
C VAL A 111 -11.14 -1.94 -5.56
N TYR A 112 -9.89 -1.81 -5.09
CA TYR A 112 -9.13 -0.58 -5.32
C TYR A 112 -7.85 -0.76 -6.10
N VAL A 113 -7.39 -2.00 -6.23
CA VAL A 113 -6.25 -2.33 -7.09
C VAL A 113 -6.76 -3.08 -8.29
N LEU A 114 -7.40 -4.24 -8.11
CA LEU A 114 -7.82 -5.09 -9.21
C LEU A 114 -8.90 -4.40 -10.07
N ASP A 115 -10.00 -3.92 -9.49
CA ASP A 115 -11.11 -3.28 -10.24
C ASP A 115 -10.73 -1.99 -11.00
N ARG A 116 -9.52 -1.45 -10.80
CA ARG A 116 -9.02 -0.32 -11.59
C ARG A 116 -8.44 -0.72 -12.94
N PHE A 117 -8.21 -2.02 -13.17
CA PHE A 117 -7.59 -2.52 -14.40
C PHE A 117 -8.57 -3.36 -15.20
N ASP A 118 -8.43 -3.27 -16.53
CA ASP A 118 -8.96 -4.30 -17.40
C ASP A 118 -8.36 -5.67 -17.01
N PRO A 119 -9.18 -6.69 -16.71
CA PRO A 119 -8.69 -7.98 -16.26
C PRO A 119 -7.76 -8.64 -17.29
N GLY A 120 -8.05 -8.53 -18.59
CA GLY A 120 -7.18 -9.08 -19.64
C GLY A 120 -5.78 -8.44 -19.62
N VAL A 121 -5.74 -7.11 -19.56
CA VAL A 121 -4.50 -6.32 -19.52
C VAL A 121 -3.71 -6.60 -18.24
N LEU A 122 -4.35 -6.65 -17.07
CA LEU A 122 -3.64 -6.92 -15.82
C LEU A 122 -3.04 -8.32 -15.85
N ARG A 123 -3.80 -9.33 -16.26
CA ARG A 123 -3.32 -10.72 -16.33
C ARG A 123 -2.13 -10.87 -17.25
N GLU A 124 -2.21 -10.29 -18.44
CA GLU A 124 -1.13 -10.36 -19.44
C GLU A 124 0.15 -9.73 -18.91
N ASN A 125 0.06 -8.55 -18.30
CA ASN A 125 1.22 -7.84 -17.79
C ASN A 125 1.80 -8.49 -16.53
N LEU A 126 0.97 -8.96 -15.60
CA LEU A 126 1.45 -9.73 -14.45
C LEU A 126 2.16 -11.00 -14.90
N ARG A 127 1.61 -11.76 -15.85
CA ARG A 127 2.29 -12.96 -16.40
C ARG A 127 3.64 -12.66 -17.02
N LYS A 128 3.81 -11.50 -17.66
CA LYS A 128 5.10 -11.09 -18.22
C LYS A 128 6.14 -10.76 -17.17
N VAL A 129 5.73 -10.29 -15.99
CA VAL A 129 6.63 -9.82 -14.93
C VAL A 129 6.86 -10.86 -13.85
N ASP A 130 5.80 -11.48 -13.35
CA ASP A 130 5.82 -12.58 -12.39
C ASP A 130 4.58 -13.48 -12.60
N PRO A 131 4.73 -14.61 -13.34
CA PRO A 131 3.64 -15.57 -13.55
C PRO A 131 3.03 -16.09 -12.26
N ALA A 132 3.80 -16.23 -11.18
CA ALA A 132 3.30 -16.78 -9.92
C ALA A 132 2.32 -15.83 -9.23
N VAL A 133 2.48 -14.50 -9.41
CA VAL A 133 1.49 -13.52 -8.94
C VAL A 133 0.19 -13.67 -9.71
N ALA A 134 0.26 -13.81 -11.03
CA ALA A 134 -0.94 -14.00 -11.85
C ALA A 134 -1.70 -15.26 -11.42
N ASP A 135 -1.01 -16.39 -11.25
CA ASP A 135 -1.62 -17.64 -10.79
C ASP A 135 -2.20 -17.51 -9.37
N TYR A 136 -1.56 -16.72 -8.50
CA TYR A 136 -2.07 -16.47 -7.16
C TYR A 136 -3.32 -15.59 -7.16
N VAL A 137 -3.36 -14.56 -8.01
CA VAL A 137 -4.57 -13.76 -8.21
C VAL A 137 -5.68 -14.63 -8.80
N ASP A 138 -5.40 -15.49 -9.78
CA ASP A 138 -6.35 -16.50 -10.31
C ASP A 138 -6.90 -17.40 -9.20
N TYR A 139 -6.06 -17.83 -8.25
CA TYR A 139 -6.48 -18.69 -7.14
C TYR A 139 -7.37 -17.97 -6.11
N ILE A 140 -7.02 -16.72 -5.76
CA ILE A 140 -7.76 -15.96 -4.74
C ILE A 140 -9.04 -15.35 -5.32
N PHE A 141 -9.04 -14.96 -6.60
CA PHE A 141 -10.15 -14.28 -7.28
C PHE A 141 -10.50 -14.99 -8.61
N PRO A 142 -10.97 -16.25 -8.58
CA PRO A 142 -11.16 -17.06 -9.79
C PRO A 142 -12.17 -16.49 -10.78
N GLU A 143 -13.17 -15.74 -10.30
CA GLU A 143 -14.24 -15.17 -11.15
C GLU A 143 -13.91 -13.77 -11.70
N TRP A 144 -12.84 -13.14 -11.21
CA TRP A 144 -12.55 -11.75 -11.56
C TRP A 144 -12.12 -11.58 -13.03
N TRP A 145 -11.45 -12.58 -13.60
CA TRP A 145 -11.04 -12.56 -15.01
C TRP A 145 -12.17 -12.80 -16.01
N THR A 146 -13.34 -13.22 -15.52
CA THR A 146 -14.51 -13.55 -16.35
C THR A 146 -15.59 -12.47 -16.33
N ALA A 147 -15.37 -11.37 -15.60
CA ALA A 147 -16.25 -10.21 -15.62
C ALA A 147 -16.11 -9.50 -16.97
N GLU A 148 -17.08 -9.75 -17.87
CA GLU A 148 -17.30 -9.04 -19.14
C GLU A 148 -17.90 -7.66 -18.93
#